data_AF-A0A948X7P5-F1
#
_entry.id   AF-A0A948X7P5-F1
#
_cell.length_a   1.000
_cell.length_b   1.000
_cell.length_c   1.000
_cell.angle_alpha   90.00
_cell.angle_beta   90.00
_cell.angle_gamma   90.00
#
_symmetry.space_group_name_H-M   'P 1'
#
loop_
_entity.id
_entity.type
_entity.pdbx_description
1 polymer ?
#
loop_
_entity_poly.entity_id
_entity_poly.type
_entity_poly.pdbx_seq_one_letter_code
_entity_poly.pdbx_strand_id
1 'polypeptide(L)' 'DEQETCFLLKGKVTVTTKDGKSVNFGVGDLVAFPKGLSCVWNIQEAVKKHYKFG' A
#
# COMPACT_ATOMS: atom_id res chain seq x y z
N ASP A 1 5.71 -5.30 -14.37
CA ASP A 1 4.74 -5.39 -13.28
C ASP A 1 5.06 -6.65 -12.49
N GLU A 2 5.40 -6.48 -11.22
CA GLU A 2 5.83 -7.52 -10.29
C GLU A 2 5.02 -7.34 -9.00
N GLN A 3 4.86 -8.40 -8.23
CA GLN A 3 4.19 -8.30 -6.94
C GLN A 3 5.02 -7.41 -6.01
N GLU A 4 4.37 -6.47 -5.33
CA GLU A 4 5.00 -5.63 -4.30
C GLU A 4 4.47 -6.05 -2.94
N THR A 5 5.36 -6.34 -1.98
CA THR A 5 4.97 -6.48 -0.57
C THR A 5 5.56 -5.32 0.22
N CYS A 6 4.72 -4.62 0.97
CA CYS A 6 5.08 -3.47 1.78
C CYS A 6 4.74 -3.67 3.24
N PHE A 7 5.71 -3.39 4.11
CA PHE A 7 5.50 -3.32 5.55
C PHE A 7 5.60 -1.87 6.02
N LEU A 8 4.56 -1.35 6.66
CA LEU A 8 4.54 0.04 7.12
C LEU A 8 5.16 0.16 8.52
N LEU A 9 6.23 0.94 8.62
CA LEU A 9 6.90 1.27 9.88
C LEU A 9 6.33 2.54 10.52
N LYS A 10 5.86 3.49 9.71
CA LYS A 10 5.25 4.76 10.14
C LYS A 10 4.26 5.26 9.08
N GLY A 11 3.27 6.04 9.51
CA GLY A 11 2.32 6.73 8.65
C GLY A 11 0.98 6.02 8.52
N LYS A 12 0.09 6.68 7.76
CA LYS A 12 -1.28 6.24 7.51
C LYS A 12 -1.63 6.49 6.06
N VAL A 13 -2.09 5.45 5.39
CA VAL A 13 -2.35 5.44 3.95
C VAL A 13 -3.72 4.88 3.68
N THR A 14 -4.41 5.49 2.72
CA THR A 14 -5.60 4.90 2.09
C THR A 14 -5.28 4.60 0.64
N VAL A 15 -5.44 3.35 0.23
CA VAL A 15 -5.31 2.95 -1.17
C VAL A 15 -6.69 2.72 -1.75
N THR A 16 -6.95 3.32 -2.91
CA THR A 16 -8.18 3.10 -3.67
C THR A 16 -7.86 2.40 -4.98
N THR A 17 -8.47 1.23 -5.20
CA THR A 17 -8.36 0.46 -6.45
C THR A 17 -9.27 1.06 -7.52
N LYS A 18 -9.00 0.75 -8.80
CA LYS A 18 -9.85 1.19 -9.92
C LYS A 18 -11.32 0.77 -9.79
N ASP A 19 -11.59 -0.31 -9.07
CA ASP A 19 -12.94 -0.83 -8.79
C ASP A 19 -13.70 0.00 -7.73
N GLY A 20 -13.11 1.11 -7.25
CA GLY A 20 -13.67 1.97 -6.21
C GLY A 20 -13.47 1.44 -4.78
N LYS A 21 -12.93 0.23 -4.61
CA LYS A 21 -12.65 -0.33 -3.29
C LYS A 21 -11.48 0.41 -2.65
N SER A 22 -11.69 0.89 -1.44
CA SER A 22 -10.69 1.60 -0.65
C SER A 22 -10.28 0.78 0.57
N VAL A 23 -8.98 0.73 0.83
CA VAL A 23 -8.38 0.00 1.96
C VAL A 23 -7.47 0.97 2.71
N ASN A 24 -7.67 1.07 4.02
CA ASN A 24 -6.83 1.87 4.90
C ASN A 24 -5.84 0.95 5.63
N PHE A 25 -4.57 1.33 5.65
CA PHE A 25 -3.53 0.62 6.39
C PHE A 25 -2.50 1.60 6.95
N GLY A 26 -1.81 1.17 8.01
CA GLY A 26 -0.91 2.01 8.79
C GLY A 26 0.23 1.22 9.40
N VAL A 27 0.77 1.75 10.49
CA VAL A 27 1.93 1.18 11.17
C VAL A 27 1.69 -0.24 11.64
N GLY A 28 2.60 -1.15 11.28
CA GLY A 28 2.52 -2.57 11.63
C GLY A 28 1.78 -3.42 10.61
N ASP A 29 1.15 -2.83 9.59
CA ASP A 29 0.47 -3.59 8.54
C ASP A 29 1.47 -4.09 7.49
N LEU A 30 1.30 -5.37 7.11
CA LEU A 30 1.94 -5.98 5.95
C LEU A 30 0.91 -6.07 4.81
N VAL A 31 1.19 -5.37 3.71
CA VAL A 31 0.28 -5.23 2.57
C VAL A 31 0.93 -5.82 1.33
N ALA A 32 0.20 -6.66 0.60
CA ALA A 32 0.65 -7.21 -0.68
C ALA A 32 -0.18 -6.63 -1.82
N PHE A 33 0.52 -6.11 -2.83
CA PHE A 33 -0.04 -5.60 -4.08
C PHE A 33 0.21 -6.65 -5.16
N PRO A 34 -0.83 -7.37 -5.62
CA PRO A 34 -0.68 -8.36 -6.67
C PRO A 34 -0.25 -7.71 -7.98
N LYS A 35 0.43 -8.51 -8.81
CA LYS A 35 0.85 -8.12 -10.15
C LYS A 35 -0.35 -7.61 -10.96
N GLY A 36 -0.22 -6.43 -11.54
CA GLY A 36 -1.20 -5.75 -12.39
C GLY A 36 -2.16 -4.86 -11.63
N LEU A 37 -2.05 -4.75 -10.30
CA LEU A 37 -2.95 -3.92 -9.51
C LEU A 37 -2.67 -2.43 -9.73
N SER A 38 -3.60 -1.75 -10.40
CA SER A 38 -3.64 -0.29 -10.46
C SER A 38 -4.40 0.28 -9.26
N CYS A 39 -3.74 1.10 -8.46
CA CYS A 39 -4.36 1.76 -7.32
C CYS A 39 -3.76 3.15 -7.05
N VAL A 40 -4.54 4.03 -6.44
CA VAL A 40 -4.13 5.39 -6.06
C VAL A 40 -3.86 5.41 -4.56
N TRP A 41 -2.73 6.00 -4.18
CA TRP A 41 -2.33 6.13 -2.78
C TRP A 41 -2.65 7.53 -2.27
N ASN A 42 -3.48 7.61 -1.25
CA ASN A 42 -3.74 8.82 -0.49
C ASN A 42 -2.99 8.76 0.84
N ILE A 43 -1.88 9.50 0.91
CA ILE A 43 -1.02 9.56 2.09
C ILE A 43 -1.58 10.61 3.05
N GLN A 44 -2.12 10.16 4.18
CA GLN A 44 -2.66 11.05 5.22
C GLN A 44 -1.56 11.53 6.19
N GLU A 45 -0.57 10.67 6.44
CA GLU A 45 0.57 10.96 7.30
C GLU A 45 1.85 10.43 6.65
N ALA A 46 2.97 11.13 6.85
CA ALA A 46 4.25 10.77 6.27
C ALA A 46 4.61 9.29 6.49
N VAL A 47 4.84 8.57 5.40
CA VAL A 47 4.99 7.11 5.42
C VAL A 47 6.45 6.71 5.47
N LYS A 48 6.77 5.74 6.31
CA LYS A 48 8.03 4.98 6.23
C LYS A 48 7.67 3.52 6.02
N LYS A 49 8.14 2.91 4.93
CA LYS A 49 7.86 1.52 4.60
C LYS A 49 9.12 0.76 4.20
N HIS A 50 9.16 -0.53 4.52
CA HIS A 50 10.01 -1.48 3.81
C HIS A 50 9.21 -2.07 2.67
N TYR A 51 9.83 -2.18 1.50
CA TYR A 51 9.21 -2.77 0.32
C TYR A 51 10.11 -3.86 -0.24
N LYS A 52 9.48 -4.88 -0.82
CA LYS A 52 10.14 -5.92 -1.60
C LYS A 52 9.37 -6.10 -2.90
N PHE A 53 10.10 -6.01 -4.01
CA PHE A 53 9.64 -6.39 -5.34
C PHE A 53 10.13 -7.82 -5.64
N GLY A 54 9.31 -8.60 -6.33
CA GLY A 54 9.64 -9.97 -6.76
C GLY A 54 8.57 -10.98 -6.38
#